data_AF-A0A350JJN3-F1
#
_entry.id   AF-A0A350JJN3-F1
#
_cell.length_a   1.000
_cell.length_b   1.000
_cell.length_c   1.000
_cell.angle_alpha   90.00
_cell.angle_beta   90.00
_cell.angle_gamma   90.00
#
_symmetry.space_group_name_H-M   'P 1'
#
loop_
_entity.id
_entity.type
_entity.pdbx_description
1 polymer ?
#
loop_
_entity_poly.entity_id
_entity_poly.type
_entity_poly.pdbx_seq_one_letter_code
_entity_poly.pdbx_strand_id
1 'polypeptide(L)'
;SGTDANEILKKKKAVCEGYSSLLEAMCSGVDIRCETVIGYAKSNPLVDIPQRMKVTNHSWNAVFLAGEWHLVDATWAAGSVDPKRRKFTREFKEHWFISDPDFFVHTHYPEDERWLLNSKTMKKKEFKKAGILRIDGYTLGLTPTSKPKGRYGNKFKMSFTTDTDIEWAMIQFLNEKEPQGVLLIRKGAEYQLRQEFEKNLKGAFYLYLDGKPVMSFVKKD
;
A
#
# COMPACT_ATOMS: atom_id res chain seq x y z
N SER A 1 8.54 23.89 14.34
CA SER A 1 7.81 22.61 14.43
C SER A 1 8.19 21.75 13.22
N GLY A 2 7.91 20.44 13.21
CA GLY A 2 8.23 19.57 12.06
C GLY A 2 7.40 19.81 10.80
N THR A 3 6.50 20.80 10.82
CA THR A 3 5.47 21.09 9.82
C THR A 3 5.61 22.47 9.17
N ASP A 4 6.54 23.32 9.64
CA ASP A 4 6.77 24.63 9.04
C ASP A 4 7.38 24.48 7.64
N ALA A 5 6.64 24.91 6.61
CA ALA A 5 7.03 24.72 5.21
C ALA A 5 8.38 25.38 4.86
N ASN A 6 8.67 26.56 5.43
CA ASN A 6 9.92 27.28 5.19
C ASN A 6 11.12 26.54 5.80
N GLU A 7 10.98 26.02 7.02
CA GLU A 7 11.98 25.19 7.65
C GLU A 7 12.22 23.89 6.89
N ILE A 8 11.16 23.22 6.44
CA ILE A 8 11.24 21.95 5.70
C ILE A 8 11.96 22.17 4.37
N LEU A 9 11.57 23.22 3.63
CA LEU A 9 12.18 23.56 2.36
C LEU A 9 13.68 23.85 2.51
N LYS A 10 14.08 24.56 3.57
CA LYS A 10 15.48 24.81 3.92
C LYS A 10 16.23 23.52 4.29
N LYS A 11 15.62 22.67 5.12
CA LYS A 11 16.24 21.42 5.61
C LYS A 11 16.27 20.31 4.57
N LYS A 12 15.40 20.35 3.56
CA LYS A 12 15.17 19.29 2.56
C LYS A 12 14.94 17.91 3.19
N LYS A 13 14.30 17.89 4.37
CA LYS A 13 14.09 16.69 5.18
C LYS A 13 12.84 16.83 6.03
N ALA A 14 11.94 15.86 5.92
CA ALA A 14 10.70 15.77 6.68
C ALA A 14 10.23 14.32 6.81
N VAL A 15 9.20 14.11 7.65
CA VAL A 15 8.34 12.92 7.65
C VAL A 15 6.99 13.27 7.00
N CYS A 16 6.03 12.34 6.98
CA CYS A 16 4.75 12.51 6.27
C CYS A 16 4.05 13.84 6.53
N GLU A 17 3.97 14.28 7.79
CA GLU A 17 3.38 15.57 8.16
C GLU A 17 4.08 16.78 7.53
N GLY A 18 5.41 16.73 7.38
CA GLY A 18 6.15 17.81 6.74
C GLY A 18 6.09 17.77 5.21
N TYR A 19 6.02 16.57 4.60
CA TYR A 19 5.76 16.47 3.16
C TYR A 19 4.37 17.02 2.81
N SER A 20 3.36 16.63 3.60
CA SER A 20 1.97 17.06 3.37
C SER A 20 1.77 18.54 3.63
N SER A 21 2.35 19.09 4.70
CA SER A 21 2.27 20.54 4.97
C SER A 21 3.03 21.37 3.94
N LEU A 22 4.18 20.90 3.45
CA LEU A 22 4.92 21.59 2.40
C LEU A 22 4.12 21.62 1.10
N LEU A 23 3.51 20.50 0.70
CA LEU A 23 2.70 20.45 -0.52
C LEU A 23 1.47 21.37 -0.42
N GLU A 24 0.80 21.39 0.73
CA GLU A 24 -0.32 22.30 1.01
C GLU A 24 0.10 23.77 0.90
N ALA A 25 1.22 24.14 1.53
CA ALA A 25 1.77 25.50 1.43
C ALA A 25 2.16 25.89 -0.01
N MET A 26 2.75 24.96 -0.77
CA MET A 26 3.07 25.18 -2.18
C MET A 26 1.82 25.42 -3.02
N CYS A 27 0.77 24.62 -2.83
CA CYS A 27 -0.52 24.79 -3.53
C CYS A 27 -1.18 26.12 -3.17
N SER A 28 -1.17 26.49 -1.88
CA SER A 28 -1.69 27.78 -1.41
C SER A 28 -0.96 28.96 -2.04
N GLY A 29 0.35 28.86 -2.31
CA GLY A 29 1.13 29.92 -2.95
C GLY A 29 0.77 30.18 -4.43
N VAL A 30 -0.03 29.30 -5.04
CA VAL A 30 -0.50 29.40 -6.43
C VAL A 30 -2.02 29.24 -6.54
N ASP A 31 -2.75 29.51 -5.45
CA ASP A 31 -4.22 29.45 -5.37
C ASP A 31 -4.85 28.10 -5.76
N ILE A 32 -4.12 27.00 -5.55
CA ILE A 32 -4.65 25.63 -5.70
C ILE A 32 -5.17 25.16 -4.35
N ARG A 33 -6.43 24.71 -4.30
CA ARG A 33 -6.99 24.12 -3.07
C ARG A 33 -6.32 22.79 -2.78
N CYS A 34 -5.81 22.64 -1.57
CA CYS A 34 -5.14 21.45 -1.08
C CYS A 34 -5.52 21.27 0.38
N GLU A 35 -5.84 20.04 0.77
CA GLU A 35 -6.13 19.70 2.17
C GLU A 35 -5.21 18.57 2.62
N THR A 36 -4.58 18.76 3.78
CA THR A 36 -3.90 17.67 4.49
C THR A 36 -4.91 16.65 5.01
N VAL A 37 -4.75 15.39 4.61
CA VAL A 37 -5.57 14.26 5.03
C VAL A 37 -4.78 13.42 6.03
N ILE A 38 -5.38 13.13 7.17
CA ILE A 38 -4.81 12.28 8.22
C ILE A 38 -5.51 10.92 8.19
N GLY A 39 -4.74 9.83 8.35
CA GLY A 39 -5.34 8.51 8.37
C GLY A 39 -4.37 7.38 8.71
N TYR A 40 -4.68 6.20 8.15
CA TYR A 40 -3.95 4.97 8.35
C TYR A 40 -3.33 4.53 7.04
N ALA A 41 -2.05 4.17 7.06
CA ALA A 41 -1.36 3.59 5.92
C ALA A 41 -0.75 2.22 6.25
N LYS A 42 -0.70 1.34 5.25
CA LYS A 42 -0.05 0.03 5.31
C LYS A 42 1.05 -0.08 4.27
N SER A 43 2.29 -0.09 4.72
CA SER A 43 3.47 -0.27 3.85
C SER A 43 4.27 -1.52 4.22
N ASN A 44 4.42 -1.79 5.51
CA ASN A 44 5.19 -2.90 6.04
C ASN A 44 4.24 -3.99 6.59
N PRO A 45 4.18 -5.18 5.96
CA PRO A 45 3.25 -6.22 6.37
C PRO A 45 3.49 -6.75 7.79
N LEU A 46 4.72 -6.69 8.32
CA LEU A 46 5.03 -7.10 9.70
C LEU A 46 4.48 -6.13 10.75
N VAL A 47 4.36 -4.85 10.39
CA VAL A 47 4.03 -3.77 11.33
C VAL A 47 2.57 -3.35 11.16
N ASP A 48 2.11 -3.19 9.94
CA ASP A 48 0.84 -2.50 9.66
C ASP A 48 -0.36 -3.45 9.52
N ILE A 49 -0.16 -4.68 9.03
CA ILE A 49 -1.23 -5.69 9.00
C ILE A 49 -1.63 -6.13 10.42
N PRO A 50 -0.70 -6.30 11.38
CA PRO A 50 -1.09 -6.66 12.73
C PRO A 50 -1.78 -5.54 13.50
N GLN A 51 -1.52 -4.29 13.16
CA GLN A 51 -2.08 -3.13 13.85
C GLN A 51 -3.60 -3.08 13.80
N ARG A 52 -4.21 -2.66 14.90
CA ARG A 52 -5.68 -2.53 15.02
C ARG A 52 -6.19 -1.18 14.51
N MET A 53 -5.31 -0.32 13.95
CA MET A 53 -5.59 1.06 13.54
C MET A 53 -6.31 1.82 14.65
N LYS A 54 -5.68 1.88 15.82
CA LYS A 54 -6.18 2.64 16.97
C LYS A 54 -5.76 4.11 16.91
N VAL A 55 -4.60 4.38 16.32
CA VAL A 55 -4.01 5.70 16.14
C VAL A 55 -3.64 5.84 14.67
N THR A 56 -3.85 7.03 14.12
CA THR A 56 -3.40 7.37 12.76
C THR A 56 -1.87 7.30 12.70
N ASN A 57 -1.32 6.90 11.55
CA ASN A 57 0.11 6.68 11.38
C ASN A 57 0.68 7.34 10.12
N HIS A 58 -0.15 8.08 9.38
CA HIS A 58 0.26 8.69 8.13
C HIS A 58 -0.59 9.92 7.77
N SER A 59 -0.01 10.77 6.94
CA SER A 59 -0.68 11.93 6.34
C SER A 59 -0.25 12.11 4.89
N TRP A 60 -1.20 12.59 4.08
CA TRP A 60 -1.06 12.85 2.65
C TRP A 60 -1.95 14.06 2.29
N ASN A 61 -2.13 14.36 1.00
CA ASN A 61 -2.94 15.48 0.56
C ASN A 61 -4.08 15.04 -0.36
N ALA A 62 -5.19 15.78 -0.31
CA ALA A 62 -6.16 15.87 -1.38
C ALA A 62 -5.98 17.22 -2.08
N VAL A 63 -5.79 17.22 -3.40
CA VAL A 63 -5.50 18.42 -4.20
C VAL A 63 -6.60 18.61 -5.24
N PHE A 64 -7.18 19.81 -5.34
CA PHE A 64 -8.26 20.09 -6.29
C PHE A 64 -7.70 20.61 -7.60
N LEU A 65 -7.82 19.80 -8.67
CA LEU A 65 -7.30 20.11 -10.00
C LEU A 65 -8.38 19.77 -11.05
N ALA A 66 -8.49 20.59 -12.09
CA ALA A 66 -9.40 20.34 -13.22
C ALA A 66 -10.87 20.05 -12.82
N GLY A 67 -11.35 20.59 -11.69
CA GLY A 67 -12.72 20.44 -11.23
C GLY A 67 -12.97 19.25 -10.29
N GLU A 68 -11.93 18.49 -9.94
CA GLU A 68 -12.06 17.30 -9.08
C GLU A 68 -10.93 17.19 -8.04
N TRP A 69 -11.13 16.35 -7.03
CA TRP A 69 -10.14 16.09 -5.98
C TRP A 69 -9.27 14.89 -6.33
N HIS A 70 -7.96 15.05 -6.16
CA HIS A 70 -6.94 14.03 -6.43
C HIS A 70 -6.14 13.71 -5.18
N LEU A 71 -5.81 12.43 -4.97
CA LEU A 71 -5.00 11.99 -3.82
C LEU A 71 -3.52 12.05 -4.17
N VAL A 72 -2.72 12.64 -3.28
CA VAL A 72 -1.27 12.77 -3.45
C VAL A 72 -0.56 12.41 -2.14
N ASP A 73 0.26 11.35 -2.17
CA ASP A 73 1.21 11.06 -1.10
C ASP A 73 2.62 11.43 -1.54
N ALA A 74 2.99 12.69 -1.30
CA ALA A 74 4.32 13.21 -1.59
C ALA A 74 5.44 12.48 -0.83
N THR A 75 5.14 11.84 0.31
CA THR A 75 6.12 11.11 1.11
C THR A 75 6.54 9.82 0.43
N TRP A 76 5.56 9.04 -0.02
CA TRP A 76 5.81 7.78 -0.71
C TRP A 76 6.17 8.01 -2.18
N ALA A 77 5.72 9.10 -2.79
CA ALA A 77 6.15 9.53 -4.12
C ALA A 77 7.64 9.90 -4.16
N ALA A 78 8.22 10.38 -3.05
CA ALA A 78 9.61 10.83 -3.01
C ALA A 78 10.65 9.68 -3.03
N GLY A 79 10.27 8.48 -2.58
CA GLY A 79 11.16 7.32 -2.57
C GLY A 79 10.86 6.28 -1.51
N SER A 80 11.93 5.67 -0.98
CA SER A 80 11.84 4.59 0.02
C SER A 80 12.87 4.79 1.13
N VAL A 81 12.56 4.33 2.33
CA VAL A 81 13.51 4.24 3.44
C VAL A 81 13.91 2.79 3.65
N ASP A 82 15.20 2.49 3.66
CA ASP A 82 15.71 1.23 4.20
C ASP A 82 15.74 1.36 5.73
N PRO A 83 14.86 0.65 6.47
CA PRO A 83 14.79 0.78 7.92
C PRO A 83 16.03 0.21 8.62
N LYS A 84 16.71 -0.79 8.03
CA LYS A 84 17.91 -1.40 8.60
C LYS A 84 19.11 -0.46 8.48
N ARG A 85 19.25 0.19 7.32
CA ARG A 85 20.35 1.14 7.05
C ARG A 85 20.03 2.58 7.43
N ARG A 86 18.78 2.86 7.81
CA ARG A 86 18.23 4.21 8.06
C ARG A 86 18.54 5.17 6.92
N LYS A 87 18.56 4.65 5.69
CA LYS A 87 18.95 5.37 4.47
C LYS A 87 17.71 5.62 3.62
N PHE A 88 17.48 6.88 3.28
CA PHE A 88 16.51 7.25 2.27
C PHE A 88 17.13 7.11 0.88
N THR A 89 16.41 6.45 -0.02
CA THR A 89 16.71 6.37 -1.44
C THR A 89 15.65 7.17 -2.16
N ARG A 90 16.07 8.27 -2.82
CA ARG A 90 15.20 9.07 -3.65
C ARG A 90 14.87 8.30 -4.93
N GLU A 91 13.59 8.16 -5.21
CA GLU A 91 13.06 7.49 -6.38
C GLU A 91 11.66 8.04 -6.59
N PHE A 92 11.41 8.75 -7.69
CA PHE A 92 10.09 9.28 -7.93
C PHE A 92 9.14 8.14 -8.31
N LYS A 93 8.09 7.96 -7.52
CA LYS A 93 7.07 6.92 -7.72
C LYS A 93 5.76 7.58 -8.11
N GLU A 94 5.56 7.68 -9.41
CA GLU A 94 4.42 8.38 -10.02
C GLU A 94 3.07 7.90 -9.52
N HIS A 95 2.90 6.61 -9.22
CA HIS A 95 1.64 6.05 -8.73
C HIS A 95 1.18 6.60 -7.36
N TRP A 96 2.01 7.35 -6.64
CA TRP A 96 1.64 8.08 -5.42
C TRP A 96 1.30 9.56 -5.66
N PHE A 97 1.43 10.04 -6.90
CA PHE A 97 1.13 11.40 -7.31
C PHE A 97 -0.09 11.38 -8.23
N ILE A 98 -1.19 12.02 -7.80
CA ILE A 98 -2.49 11.93 -8.49
C ILE A 98 -2.90 10.45 -8.60
N SER A 99 -2.87 9.78 -7.46
CA SER A 99 -3.15 8.36 -7.37
C SER A 99 -4.61 8.06 -7.67
N ASP A 100 -4.84 6.97 -8.41
CA ASP A 100 -6.16 6.37 -8.56
C ASP A 100 -6.73 6.01 -7.16
N PRO A 101 -7.87 6.60 -6.75
CA PRO A 101 -8.48 6.31 -5.46
C PRO A 101 -8.81 4.83 -5.24
N ASP A 102 -9.15 4.08 -6.29
CA ASP A 102 -9.46 2.65 -6.18
C ASP A 102 -8.22 1.81 -5.91
N PHE A 103 -7.02 2.27 -6.29
CA PHE A 103 -5.77 1.70 -5.82
C PHE A 103 -5.41 2.21 -4.42
N PHE A 104 -5.49 3.53 -4.22
CA PHE A 104 -4.97 4.22 -3.04
C PHE A 104 -5.61 3.67 -1.75
N VAL A 105 -6.91 3.38 -1.79
CA VAL A 105 -7.69 2.85 -0.66
C VAL A 105 -7.20 1.51 -0.12
N HIS A 106 -6.44 0.74 -0.90
CA HIS A 106 -5.87 -0.53 -0.44
C HIS A 106 -4.64 -0.36 0.45
N THR A 107 -4.02 0.83 0.43
CA THR A 107 -2.84 1.15 1.23
C THR A 107 -3.09 2.28 2.20
N HIS A 108 -4.03 3.18 1.92
CA HIS A 108 -4.38 4.36 2.70
C HIS A 108 -5.87 4.36 3.06
N TYR A 109 -6.19 4.67 4.31
CA TYR A 109 -7.56 4.82 4.77
C TYR A 109 -7.68 6.10 5.60
N PRO A 110 -8.43 7.12 5.15
CA PRO A 110 -8.54 8.38 5.86
C PRO A 110 -9.35 8.24 7.15
N GLU A 111 -9.13 9.15 8.11
CA GLU A 111 -10.00 9.25 9.28
C GLU A 111 -11.38 9.81 8.91
N ASP A 112 -11.41 10.81 8.02
CA ASP A 112 -12.62 11.32 7.38
C ASP A 112 -12.86 10.60 6.05
N GLU A 113 -13.93 9.78 6.01
CA GLU A 113 -14.26 8.94 4.86
C GLU A 113 -14.62 9.73 3.59
N ARG A 114 -14.85 11.05 3.68
CA ARG A 114 -15.03 11.91 2.49
C ARG A 114 -13.81 11.87 1.56
N TRP A 115 -12.63 11.59 2.11
CA TRP A 115 -11.37 11.52 1.37
C TRP A 115 -11.04 10.14 0.80
N LEU A 116 -11.97 9.18 0.88
CA LEU A 116 -11.79 7.90 0.19
C LEU A 116 -11.75 8.10 -1.32
N LEU A 117 -12.63 8.96 -1.86
CA LEU A 117 -12.77 9.32 -3.29
C LEU A 117 -12.93 8.14 -4.26
N ASN A 118 -13.07 6.92 -3.74
CA ASN A 118 -13.00 5.69 -4.50
C ASN A 118 -14.40 5.19 -4.90
N SER A 119 -14.49 4.46 -6.02
CA SER A 119 -15.78 4.09 -6.64
C SER A 119 -16.58 3.09 -5.79
N LYS A 120 -15.88 2.22 -5.07
CA LYS A 120 -16.45 1.17 -4.21
C LYS A 120 -16.06 1.41 -2.76
N THR A 121 -16.92 2.06 -1.97
CA THR A 121 -16.62 2.43 -0.57
C THR A 121 -16.02 1.27 0.22
N MET A 122 -14.69 1.29 0.40
CA MET A 122 -13.96 0.31 1.19
C MET A 122 -14.37 0.49 2.64
N LYS A 123 -14.80 -0.57 3.32
CA LYS A 123 -15.14 -0.45 4.75
C LYS A 123 -13.86 -0.52 5.59
N LYS A 124 -13.75 0.31 6.64
CA LYS A 124 -12.64 0.27 7.62
C LYS A 124 -12.34 -1.14 8.16
N LYS A 125 -13.37 -1.97 8.35
CA LYS A 125 -13.25 -3.36 8.82
C LYS A 125 -12.60 -4.28 7.77
N GLU A 126 -12.85 -4.03 6.49
CA GLU A 126 -12.26 -4.76 5.37
C GLU A 126 -10.81 -4.34 5.19
N PHE A 127 -10.55 -3.02 5.13
CA PHE A 127 -9.20 -2.48 5.12
C PHE A 127 -8.35 -3.05 6.26
N LYS A 128 -8.86 -3.03 7.51
CA LYS A 128 -8.17 -3.64 8.68
C LYS A 128 -7.71 -5.07 8.44
N LYS A 129 -8.57 -5.89 7.84
CA LYS A 129 -8.34 -7.34 7.65
C LYS A 129 -7.57 -7.67 6.39
N ALA A 130 -7.50 -6.76 5.43
CA ALA A 130 -6.84 -6.98 4.14
C ALA A 130 -5.32 -7.14 4.29
N GLY A 131 -4.73 -7.89 3.35
CA GLY A 131 -3.31 -7.77 3.04
C GLY A 131 -3.03 -6.43 2.37
N ILE A 132 -1.77 -6.19 2.02
CA ILE A 132 -1.37 -4.95 1.32
C ILE A 132 -1.34 -5.27 -0.17
N LEU A 133 -2.23 -4.68 -0.96
CA LEU A 133 -2.15 -4.69 -2.42
C LEU A 133 -1.00 -3.76 -2.85
N ARG A 134 -0.18 -4.22 -3.79
CA ARG A 134 0.91 -3.44 -4.37
C ARG A 134 0.49 -2.91 -5.74
N ILE A 135 1.19 -1.86 -6.20
CA ILE A 135 0.90 -1.24 -7.48
C ILE A 135 0.96 -2.26 -8.62
N ASP A 136 1.93 -3.17 -8.63
CA ASP A 136 2.00 -4.20 -9.67
C ASP A 136 0.77 -5.13 -9.66
N GLY A 137 0.23 -5.45 -8.49
CA GLY A 137 -1.00 -6.22 -8.39
C GLY A 137 -2.19 -5.47 -8.98
N TYR A 138 -2.29 -4.17 -8.69
CA TYR A 138 -3.33 -3.31 -9.25
C TYR A 138 -3.21 -3.20 -10.77
N THR A 139 -2.01 -2.96 -11.29
CA THR A 139 -1.74 -2.85 -12.73
C THR A 139 -2.02 -4.15 -13.50
N LEU A 140 -1.88 -5.32 -12.85
CA LEU A 140 -2.26 -6.61 -13.43
C LEU A 140 -3.78 -6.86 -13.41
N GLY A 141 -4.59 -5.93 -12.89
CA GLY A 141 -6.02 -6.14 -12.68
C GLY A 141 -6.33 -7.19 -11.61
N LEU A 142 -5.39 -7.45 -10.69
CA LEU A 142 -5.54 -8.51 -9.70
C LEU A 142 -6.76 -8.26 -8.82
N THR A 143 -7.77 -9.11 -9.00
CA THR A 143 -9.02 -9.05 -8.26
C THR A 143 -9.19 -10.35 -7.47
N PRO A 144 -9.05 -10.33 -6.13
CA PRO A 144 -9.28 -11.52 -5.33
C PRO A 144 -10.76 -11.93 -5.40
N THR A 145 -11.03 -13.12 -5.94
CA THR A 145 -12.37 -13.73 -5.95
C THR A 145 -12.68 -14.38 -4.59
N SER A 146 -11.62 -14.79 -3.89
CA SER A 146 -11.65 -15.08 -2.47
C SER A 146 -11.47 -13.81 -1.63
N LYS A 147 -11.84 -13.81 -0.34
CA LYS A 147 -11.53 -12.71 0.61
C LYS A 147 -10.28 -13.06 1.44
N PRO A 148 -9.05 -13.02 0.89
CA PRO A 148 -7.87 -13.39 1.64
C PRO A 148 -7.66 -12.39 2.78
N LYS A 149 -7.47 -12.91 3.99
CA LYS A 149 -7.08 -12.07 5.14
C LYS A 149 -5.59 -11.79 5.02
N GLY A 150 -5.18 -10.56 5.33
CA GLY A 150 -3.76 -10.19 5.42
C GLY A 150 -3.00 -11.04 6.43
N ARG A 151 -3.68 -11.57 7.46
CA ARG A 151 -3.15 -12.55 8.39
C ARG A 151 -3.42 -13.99 7.93
N TYR A 152 -2.39 -14.76 7.59
CA TYR A 152 -2.51 -16.15 7.12
C TYR A 152 -2.21 -17.20 8.22
N GLY A 153 -2.76 -18.41 8.09
CA GLY A 153 -2.50 -19.53 8.99
C GLY A 153 -1.49 -20.52 8.40
N ASN A 154 -1.46 -21.75 8.89
CA ASN A 154 -0.56 -22.78 8.36
C ASN A 154 -0.96 -23.25 6.94
N LYS A 155 -2.20 -22.96 6.53
CA LYS A 155 -2.67 -23.16 5.16
C LYS A 155 -3.04 -21.80 4.60
N PHE A 156 -2.43 -21.44 3.48
CA PHE A 156 -2.78 -20.26 2.71
C PHE A 156 -3.46 -20.69 1.43
N LYS A 157 -4.56 -20.02 1.11
CA LYS A 157 -5.33 -20.22 -0.10
C LYS A 157 -5.77 -18.86 -0.59
N MET A 158 -5.64 -18.65 -1.89
CA MET A 158 -6.13 -17.46 -2.54
C MET A 158 -6.59 -17.83 -3.94
N SER A 159 -7.75 -17.28 -4.30
CA SER A 159 -8.30 -17.31 -5.65
C SER A 159 -8.45 -15.87 -6.14
N PHE A 160 -8.15 -15.63 -7.41
CA PHE A 160 -8.15 -14.32 -8.04
C PHE A 160 -8.29 -14.40 -9.55
N THR A 161 -8.69 -13.29 -10.17
CA THR A 161 -8.58 -13.05 -11.61
C THR A 161 -7.58 -11.93 -11.88
N THR A 162 -7.10 -11.83 -13.11
CA THR A 162 -6.20 -10.78 -13.62
C THR A 162 -6.62 -10.40 -15.04
N ASP A 163 -6.20 -9.23 -15.49
CA ASP A 163 -6.44 -8.76 -16.86
C ASP A 163 -5.40 -9.33 -17.85
N THR A 164 -4.29 -9.84 -17.33
CA THR A 164 -3.23 -10.52 -18.08
C THR A 164 -3.08 -11.97 -17.63
N ASP A 165 -2.65 -12.83 -18.54
CA ASP A 165 -2.31 -14.21 -18.20
C ASP A 165 -1.09 -14.25 -17.28
N ILE A 166 -1.16 -15.12 -16.27
CA ILE A 166 -0.09 -15.38 -15.30
C ILE A 166 0.49 -16.77 -15.52
N GLU A 167 1.81 -16.86 -15.64
CA GLU A 167 2.52 -18.12 -15.88
C GLU A 167 2.94 -18.80 -14.58
N TRP A 168 3.44 -18.03 -13.62
CA TRP A 168 3.97 -18.59 -12.38
C TRP A 168 3.76 -17.66 -11.17
N ALA A 169 3.78 -18.27 -9.98
CA ALA A 169 3.64 -17.58 -8.71
C ALA A 169 4.77 -17.98 -7.76
N MET A 170 5.25 -17.01 -6.98
CA MET A 170 6.23 -17.24 -5.92
C MET A 170 5.85 -16.54 -4.62
N ILE A 171 6.35 -17.03 -3.51
CA ILE A 171 6.28 -16.41 -2.20
C ILE A 171 7.69 -16.13 -1.70
N GLN A 172 7.97 -14.89 -1.28
CA GLN A 172 9.25 -14.54 -0.67
C GLN A 172 9.03 -13.95 0.71
N PHE A 173 9.64 -14.57 1.72
CA PHE A 173 9.61 -14.08 3.09
C PHE A 173 10.55 -12.89 3.28
N LEU A 174 10.15 -11.91 4.09
CA LEU A 174 10.95 -10.69 4.33
C LEU A 174 12.32 -10.95 4.96
N ASN A 175 12.50 -12.10 5.61
CA ASN A 175 13.75 -12.56 6.23
C ASN A 175 14.54 -13.55 5.36
N GLU A 176 14.03 -13.91 4.18
CA GLU A 176 14.66 -14.86 3.26
C GLU A 176 15.13 -14.15 2.00
N LYS A 177 16.23 -14.63 1.42
CA LYS A 177 16.74 -14.11 0.14
C LYS A 177 16.05 -14.74 -1.04
N GLU A 178 15.82 -16.06 -0.98
CA GLU A 178 15.29 -16.82 -2.11
C GLU A 178 13.76 -16.91 -2.04
N PRO A 179 13.06 -16.61 -3.15
CA PRO A 179 11.65 -16.88 -3.26
C PRO A 179 11.39 -18.39 -3.38
N GLN A 180 10.20 -18.81 -2.96
CA GLN A 180 9.71 -20.19 -3.05
C GLN A 180 8.60 -20.25 -4.09
N GLY A 181 8.71 -21.17 -5.05
CA GLY A 181 7.66 -21.41 -6.03
C GLY A 181 6.38 -21.92 -5.37
N VAL A 182 5.22 -21.45 -5.85
CA VAL A 182 3.91 -21.90 -5.39
C VAL A 182 3.14 -22.48 -6.55
N LEU A 183 2.47 -23.61 -6.34
CA LEU A 183 1.60 -24.20 -7.35
C LEU A 183 0.45 -23.25 -7.68
N LEU A 184 0.44 -22.77 -8.92
CA LEU A 184 -0.61 -21.95 -9.50
C LEU A 184 -1.49 -22.83 -10.39
N ILE A 185 -2.79 -22.89 -10.10
CA ILE A 185 -3.76 -23.69 -10.85
C ILE A 185 -4.71 -22.73 -11.56
N ARG A 186 -4.72 -22.75 -12.89
CA ARG A 186 -5.71 -22.01 -13.69
C ARG A 186 -6.96 -22.85 -13.95
N LYS A 187 -8.14 -22.28 -13.73
CA LYS A 187 -9.45 -22.86 -14.01
C LYS A 187 -10.32 -21.85 -14.75
N GLY A 188 -10.29 -21.91 -16.08
CA GLY A 188 -10.89 -20.87 -16.92
C GLY A 188 -10.18 -19.52 -16.70
N ALA A 189 -10.95 -18.51 -16.31
CA ALA A 189 -10.43 -17.17 -16.01
C ALA A 189 -9.86 -17.03 -14.58
N GLU A 190 -10.10 -17.99 -13.68
CA GLU A 190 -9.67 -17.91 -12.29
C GLU A 190 -8.34 -18.63 -12.05
N TYR A 191 -7.47 -17.99 -11.28
CA TYR A 191 -6.25 -18.58 -10.73
C TYR A 191 -6.45 -18.96 -9.27
N GLN A 192 -5.92 -20.12 -8.88
CA GLN A 192 -5.96 -20.63 -7.52
C GLN A 192 -4.56 -21.00 -7.05
N LEU A 193 -4.14 -20.47 -5.90
CA LEU A 193 -2.90 -20.86 -5.24
C LEU A 193 -3.19 -21.49 -3.89
N ARG A 194 -2.37 -22.46 -3.51
CA ARG A 194 -2.40 -23.08 -2.18
C ARG A 194 -0.98 -23.32 -1.70
N GLN A 195 -0.71 -22.93 -0.46
CA GLN A 195 0.58 -23.16 0.19
C GLN A 195 0.36 -23.66 1.61
N GLU A 196 1.10 -24.69 2.01
CA GLU A 196 1.20 -25.11 3.40
C GLU A 196 2.51 -24.61 3.99
N PHE A 197 2.45 -24.20 5.26
CA PHE A 197 3.55 -23.61 6.00
C PHE A 197 3.76 -24.38 7.30
N GLU A 198 5.03 -24.43 7.74
CA GLU A 198 5.37 -24.98 9.05
C GLU A 198 4.60 -24.27 10.17
N LYS A 199 4.23 -25.02 11.22
CA LYS A 199 3.40 -24.47 12.31
C LYS A 199 4.08 -23.32 13.05
N ASN A 200 5.39 -23.44 13.24
CA ASN A 200 6.27 -22.49 13.93
C ASN A 200 6.82 -21.38 13.02
N LEU A 201 6.49 -21.39 11.72
CA LEU A 201 6.88 -20.31 10.82
C LEU A 201 6.36 -18.98 11.35
N LYS A 202 7.18 -17.94 11.21
CA LYS A 202 6.84 -16.56 11.58
C LYS A 202 7.21 -15.64 10.42
N GLY A 203 6.67 -14.43 10.47
CA GLY A 203 7.06 -13.36 9.57
C GLY A 203 5.97 -13.02 8.55
N ALA A 204 6.40 -12.29 7.53
CA ALA A 204 5.56 -11.83 6.45
C ALA A 204 6.19 -12.23 5.12
N PHE A 205 5.36 -12.34 4.11
CA PHE A 205 5.82 -12.61 2.76
C PHE A 205 5.17 -11.69 1.72
N TYR A 206 5.85 -11.54 0.60
CA TYR A 206 5.33 -11.00 -0.64
C TYR A 206 4.90 -12.16 -1.54
N LEU A 207 3.70 -12.04 -2.11
CA LEU A 207 3.26 -12.86 -3.23
C LEU A 207 3.74 -12.18 -4.52
N TYR A 208 4.44 -12.94 -5.34
CA TYR A 208 4.89 -12.54 -6.67
C TYR A 208 4.10 -13.29 -7.73
N LEU A 209 3.69 -12.58 -8.77
CA LEU A 209 3.16 -13.15 -10.02
C LEU A 209 4.05 -12.66 -11.15
N ASP A 210 4.62 -13.57 -11.93
CA ASP A 210 5.55 -13.28 -13.03
C ASP A 210 6.65 -12.26 -12.66
N GLY A 211 7.16 -12.39 -11.43
CA GLY A 211 8.30 -11.62 -10.91
C GLY A 211 7.93 -10.28 -10.30
N LYS A 212 6.63 -9.92 -10.32
CA LYS A 212 6.13 -8.67 -9.76
C LYS A 212 5.51 -8.89 -8.38
N PRO A 213 5.88 -8.11 -7.34
CA PRO A 213 5.28 -8.23 -6.02
C PRO A 213 3.85 -7.68 -6.05
N VAL A 214 2.84 -8.53 -5.97
CA VAL A 214 1.44 -8.12 -6.12
C VAL A 214 0.72 -7.87 -4.80
N MET A 215 1.04 -8.65 -3.76
CA MET A 215 0.39 -8.54 -2.45
C MET A 215 1.35 -8.94 -1.34
N SER A 216 1.05 -8.54 -0.10
CA SER A 216 1.79 -9.04 1.07
C SER A 216 0.89 -9.40 2.25
N PHE A 217 1.36 -10.39 3.01
CA PHE A 217 0.64 -11.07 4.09
C PHE A 217 1.57 -11.32 5.28
N VAL A 218 1.00 -11.51 6.48
CA VAL A 218 1.73 -11.80 7.71
C VAL A 218 1.17 -13.04 8.41
N LYS A 219 2.03 -13.86 9.00
CA LYS A 219 1.62 -15.07 9.72
C LYS A 219 0.82 -14.67 10.95
N LYS A 220 -0.26 -15.41 11.24
CA LYS A 220 -0.93 -15.32 12.53
C LYS A 220 -0.01 -15.86 13.61
N ASP A 221 0.13 -15.06 14.66
CA ASP A 221 0.70 -15.46 15.95
C ASP A 221 0.02 -16.72 16.49
#